data_AF-A0A8H4MW64-F1
#
_entry.id   AF-A0A8H4MW64-F1
#
_cell.length_a   1.000
_cell.length_b   1.000
_cell.length_c   1.000
_cell.angle_alpha   90.00
_cell.angle_beta   90.00
_cell.angle_gamma   90.00
#
_symmetry.space_group_name_H-M   'P 1'
#
loop_
_entity.id
_entity.type
_entity.pdbx_description
1 polymer ?
#
loop_
_entity_poly.entity_id
_entity_poly.type
_entity_poly.pdbx_seq_one_letter_code
_entity_poly.pdbx_strand_id
1 'polypeptide(L)'
;MSTSDGPVLIALSPSELATKTLTTQTLQRALRALHADGLVALTNAVSPTHLDALDATMQRDAAVLAARPGTHHNFGAATGNIQQEPPTTPALVFGDVVANPFATAIAENVLGPKPVLRFYSANTAFKAGGRQPVHIDLDCPFPGEMAFGLCVNVCLGDVGVENGATEVWLGSHLGTGWGSVGRGEHAEAIDEGLVEERRKDVACGDAEFDGCAEGDVGDDSLRAVVEE
;
A
#
# COMPACT_ATOMS: atom_id res chain seq x y z
N MET A 1 -22.24 -10.51 3.84
CA MET A 1 -21.40 -9.31 3.56
C MET A 1 -20.43 -9.75 2.50
N SER A 2 -20.30 -9.00 1.39
CA SER A 2 -19.51 -9.42 0.23
C SER A 2 -18.07 -9.75 0.64
N THR A 3 -17.71 -11.03 0.56
CA THR A 3 -16.41 -11.63 0.88
C THR A 3 -15.48 -11.47 -0.32
N SER A 4 -15.16 -10.23 -0.68
CA SER A 4 -14.10 -10.00 -1.66
C SER A 4 -12.76 -10.27 -0.98
N ASP A 5 -11.91 -11.09 -1.58
CA ASP A 5 -10.52 -11.37 -1.15
C ASP A 5 -9.57 -10.18 -1.43
N GLY A 6 -10.09 -8.95 -1.33
CA GLY A 6 -9.40 -7.75 -1.76
C GLY A 6 -9.81 -6.54 -0.92
N PRO A 7 -9.00 -5.46 -0.96
CA PRO A 7 -9.23 -4.30 -0.12
C PRO A 7 -10.58 -3.65 -0.44
N VAL A 8 -11.15 -2.99 0.57
CA VAL A 8 -12.33 -2.17 0.37
C VAL A 8 -11.98 -0.99 -0.54
N LEU A 9 -12.58 -0.99 -1.73
CA LEU A 9 -12.51 0.13 -2.67
C LEU A 9 -13.66 1.10 -2.40
N ILE A 10 -13.34 2.38 -2.26
CA ILE A 10 -14.34 3.44 -2.07
C ILE A 10 -14.20 4.47 -3.19
N ALA A 11 -15.21 4.50 -4.06
CA ALA A 11 -15.38 5.56 -5.05
C ALA A 11 -15.96 6.81 -4.39
N LEU A 12 -15.23 7.91 -4.50
CA LEU A 12 -15.66 9.20 -3.98
C LEU A 12 -16.80 9.77 -4.84
N SER A 13 -17.83 10.28 -4.19
CA SER A 13 -18.97 10.90 -4.88
C SER A 13 -18.59 12.25 -5.50
N PRO A 14 -19.30 12.71 -6.55
CA PRO A 14 -19.09 14.05 -7.12
C PRO A 14 -19.16 15.17 -6.09
N SER A 15 -20.02 15.04 -5.08
CA SER A 15 -20.10 16.01 -3.98
C SER A 15 -18.85 16.00 -3.11
N GLU A 16 -18.34 14.84 -2.73
CA GLU A 16 -17.12 14.74 -1.89
C GLU A 16 -15.91 15.29 -2.66
N LEU A 17 -15.81 15.00 -3.97
CA LEU A 17 -14.79 15.55 -4.84
C LEU A 17 -14.87 17.09 -4.92
N ALA A 18 -16.08 17.64 -5.10
CA ALA A 18 -16.28 19.09 -5.21
C ALA A 18 -16.02 19.83 -3.88
N THR A 19 -16.45 19.26 -2.75
CA THR A 19 -16.29 19.89 -1.43
C THR A 19 -14.98 19.55 -0.75
N LYS A 20 -14.22 18.59 -1.29
CA LYS A 20 -13.01 18.02 -0.67
C LYS A 20 -13.27 17.53 0.76
N THR A 21 -14.48 17.02 1.01
CA THR A 21 -14.93 16.59 2.34
C THR A 21 -15.64 15.26 2.22
N LEU A 22 -15.22 14.26 3.00
CA LEU A 22 -15.88 12.96 3.05
C LEU A 22 -17.24 13.05 3.72
N THR A 23 -18.21 12.31 3.22
CA THR A 23 -19.44 12.03 3.96
C THR A 23 -19.14 11.17 5.18
N THR A 24 -19.98 11.25 6.21
CA THR A 24 -19.86 10.38 7.40
C THR A 24 -19.90 8.89 7.01
N GLN A 25 -20.69 8.53 6.00
CA GLN A 25 -20.80 7.16 5.52
C GLN A 25 -19.50 6.68 4.86
N THR A 26 -18.89 7.49 4.00
CA THR A 26 -17.60 7.17 3.38
C THR A 26 -16.50 7.08 4.43
N LEU A 27 -16.43 8.05 5.35
CA LEU A 27 -15.45 8.04 6.44
C LEU A 27 -15.61 6.79 7.31
N GLN A 28 -16.83 6.45 7.73
CA GLN A 28 -17.07 5.25 8.53
C GLN A 28 -16.65 3.96 7.80
N ARG A 29 -16.92 3.86 6.49
CA ARG A 29 -16.48 2.71 5.68
C ARG A 29 -14.96 2.61 5.61
N ALA A 30 -14.27 3.73 5.40
CA ALA A 30 -12.81 3.77 5.36
C ALA A 30 -12.18 3.37 6.70
N LEU A 31 -12.71 3.89 7.81
CA LEU A 31 -12.23 3.55 9.15
C LEU A 31 -12.46 2.08 9.49
N ARG A 32 -13.61 1.51 9.09
CA ARG A 32 -13.88 0.08 9.27
C ARG A 32 -12.90 -0.79 8.48
N ALA A 33 -12.63 -0.43 7.23
CA ALA A 33 -11.69 -1.16 6.37
C ALA A 33 -10.26 -1.11 6.93
N LEU A 34 -9.77 0.07 7.33
CA LEU A 34 -8.46 0.18 7.97
C LEU A 34 -8.38 -0.62 9.27
N HIS A 35 -9.44 -0.61 10.09
CA HIS A 35 -9.44 -1.35 11.34
C HIS A 35 -9.41 -2.86 11.13
N ALA A 36 -10.24 -3.39 10.22
CA ALA A 36 -10.34 -4.83 9.98
C ALA A 36 -9.21 -5.36 9.09
N ASP A 37 -8.94 -4.67 7.98
CA ASP A 37 -8.12 -5.17 6.87
C ASP A 37 -6.76 -4.49 6.80
N GLY A 38 -6.56 -3.35 7.49
CA GLY A 38 -5.32 -2.59 7.45
C GLY A 38 -5.12 -1.78 6.17
N LEU A 39 -6.06 -1.87 5.22
CA LEU A 39 -5.98 -1.22 3.92
C LEU A 39 -7.36 -0.72 3.46
N VAL A 40 -7.39 0.46 2.86
CA VAL A 40 -8.52 0.99 2.11
C VAL A 40 -8.00 1.74 0.90
N ALA A 41 -8.65 1.58 -0.26
CA ALA A 41 -8.30 2.34 -1.45
C ALA A 41 -9.39 3.35 -1.78
N LEU A 42 -9.01 4.61 -1.97
CA LEU A 42 -9.90 5.66 -2.46
C LEU A 42 -9.70 5.81 -3.96
N THR A 43 -10.74 5.52 -4.75
CA THR A 43 -10.66 5.68 -6.20
C THR A 43 -11.01 7.12 -6.58
N ASN A 44 -10.28 7.64 -7.57
CA ASN A 44 -10.45 9.01 -8.09
C ASN A 44 -10.18 10.12 -7.04
N ALA A 45 -9.28 9.87 -6.08
CA ALA A 45 -8.95 10.82 -5.02
C ALA A 45 -7.93 11.90 -5.42
N VAL A 46 -7.24 11.71 -6.55
CA VAL A 46 -6.18 12.59 -7.06
C VAL A 46 -6.49 12.97 -8.50
N SER A 47 -6.17 14.21 -8.89
CA SER A 47 -6.31 14.67 -10.27
C SER A 47 -5.47 13.84 -11.24
N PRO A 48 -6.07 13.25 -12.30
CA PRO A 48 -5.30 12.53 -13.32
C PRO A 48 -4.20 13.38 -13.96
N THR A 49 -4.45 14.67 -14.17
CA THR A 49 -3.44 15.59 -14.74
C THR A 49 -2.23 15.81 -13.83
N HIS A 50 -2.40 15.70 -12.50
CA HIS A 50 -1.28 15.76 -11.56
C HIS A 50 -0.51 14.44 -11.55
N LEU A 51 -1.21 13.30 -11.62
CA LEU A 51 -0.61 11.99 -11.77
C LEU A 51 0.24 11.91 -13.05
N ASP A 52 -0.32 12.31 -14.20
CA ASP A 52 0.39 12.32 -15.49
C ASP A 52 1.67 13.18 -15.45
N ALA A 53 1.62 14.34 -14.80
CA ALA A 53 2.76 15.25 -14.69
C ALA A 53 3.88 14.68 -13.80
N LEU A 54 3.50 14.02 -12.69
CA LEU A 54 4.41 13.31 -11.81
C LEU A 54 5.00 12.10 -12.52
N ASP A 55 4.17 11.24 -13.11
CA ASP A 55 4.56 10.03 -13.83
C ASP A 55 5.57 10.35 -14.95
N ALA A 56 5.24 11.30 -15.82
CA ALA A 56 6.12 11.70 -16.92
C ALA A 56 7.48 12.24 -16.44
N THR A 57 7.55 12.81 -15.24
CA THR A 57 8.82 13.27 -14.65
C THR A 57 9.56 12.14 -13.97
N MET A 58 8.86 11.37 -13.13
CA MET A 58 9.46 10.32 -12.35
C MET A 58 9.94 9.16 -13.21
N GLN A 59 9.27 8.80 -14.31
CA GLN A 59 9.79 7.80 -15.26
C GLN A 59 11.12 8.22 -15.91
N ARG A 60 11.26 9.51 -16.26
CA ARG A 60 12.53 10.03 -16.83
C ARG A 60 13.65 9.95 -15.80
N ASP A 61 13.36 10.36 -14.57
CA ASP A 61 14.33 10.36 -13.49
C ASP A 61 14.69 8.92 -13.07
N ALA A 62 13.72 8.01 -13.07
CA ALA A 62 13.90 6.59 -12.82
C ALA A 62 14.89 5.97 -13.81
N ALA A 63 14.76 6.28 -15.10
CA ALA A 63 15.68 5.78 -16.13
C ALA A 63 17.13 6.25 -15.90
N VAL A 64 17.31 7.49 -15.42
CA VAL A 64 18.63 8.02 -15.05
C VAL A 64 19.17 7.32 -13.81
N LEU A 65 18.33 7.10 -12.78
CA LEU A 65 18.70 6.39 -11.56
C LEU A 65 19.08 4.93 -11.84
N ALA A 66 18.31 4.22 -12.66
CA ALA A 66 18.59 2.83 -13.02
C ALA A 66 19.94 2.67 -13.76
N ALA A 67 20.39 3.69 -14.51
CA ALA A 67 21.68 3.68 -15.19
C ALA A 67 22.86 4.07 -14.26
N ARG A 68 22.58 4.61 -13.06
CA ARG A 68 23.60 5.11 -12.15
C ARG A 68 24.18 3.98 -11.29
N PRO A 69 25.51 3.80 -11.26
CA PRO A 69 26.15 2.86 -10.34
C PRO A 69 25.86 3.23 -8.87
N GLY A 70 25.46 2.24 -8.08
CA GLY A 70 25.20 2.42 -6.65
C GLY A 70 23.82 2.97 -6.29
N THR A 71 22.88 3.02 -7.25
CA THR A 71 21.46 3.26 -6.94
C THR A 71 20.97 2.24 -5.92
N HIS A 72 20.23 2.73 -4.93
CA HIS A 72 19.67 1.87 -3.89
C HIS A 72 18.49 1.08 -4.46
N HIS A 73 18.51 -0.23 -4.23
CA HIS A 73 17.40 -1.11 -4.54
C HIS A 73 16.86 -1.70 -3.24
N ASN A 74 15.57 -1.51 -3.00
CA ASN A 74 14.89 -2.07 -1.85
C ASN A 74 15.01 -3.60 -1.90
N PHE A 75 15.59 -4.18 -0.86
CA PHE A 75 15.88 -5.61 -0.74
C PHE A 75 16.83 -6.18 -1.83
N GLY A 76 17.67 -5.32 -2.41
CA GLY A 76 18.75 -5.70 -3.31
C GLY A 76 18.40 -5.67 -4.80
N ALA A 77 19.44 -5.65 -5.64
CA ALA A 77 19.31 -5.37 -7.08
C ALA A 77 18.41 -6.36 -7.86
N ALA A 78 18.22 -7.57 -7.34
CA ALA A 78 17.38 -8.58 -7.99
C ALA A 78 15.89 -8.23 -8.00
N THR A 79 15.42 -7.37 -7.09
CA THR A 79 14.02 -6.94 -7.02
C THR A 79 13.65 -5.92 -8.09
N GLY A 80 14.63 -5.16 -8.60
CA GLY A 80 14.39 -4.04 -9.49
C GLY A 80 13.61 -2.87 -8.87
N ASN A 81 13.27 -2.92 -7.58
CA ASN A 81 12.57 -1.85 -6.88
C ASN A 81 13.60 -0.81 -6.43
N ILE A 82 13.59 0.37 -7.05
CA ILE A 82 14.46 1.48 -6.62
C ILE A 82 13.68 2.45 -5.74
N GLN A 83 14.35 2.99 -4.73
CA GLN A 83 13.84 4.15 -4.01
C GLN A 83 14.14 5.41 -4.82
N GLN A 84 13.11 6.21 -5.05
CA GLN A 84 13.16 7.42 -5.85
C GLN A 84 12.34 8.53 -5.18
N GLU A 85 12.98 9.64 -4.86
CA GLU A 85 12.29 10.79 -4.31
C GLU A 85 11.40 11.48 -5.37
N PRO A 86 10.16 11.86 -5.03
CA PRO A 86 9.33 12.67 -5.91
C PRO A 86 9.95 14.06 -6.16
N PRO A 87 9.65 14.70 -7.31
CA PRO A 87 10.15 16.03 -7.61
C PRO A 87 9.61 17.07 -6.62
N THR A 88 10.52 17.87 -6.04
CA THR A 88 10.17 18.95 -5.08
C THR A 88 10.06 20.33 -5.73
N THR A 89 10.11 20.40 -7.06
CA THR A 89 9.90 21.66 -7.79
C THR A 89 8.46 22.14 -7.59
N PRO A 90 8.20 23.43 -7.32
CA PRO A 90 6.86 23.92 -7.01
C PRO A 90 5.77 23.58 -8.03
N ALA A 91 6.13 23.41 -9.31
CA ALA A 91 5.21 23.03 -10.38
C ALA A 91 4.75 21.55 -10.33
N LEU A 92 5.41 20.71 -9.54
CA LEU A 92 5.14 19.28 -9.40
C LEU A 92 4.79 18.88 -7.95
N VAL A 93 4.58 19.86 -7.06
CA VAL A 93 4.12 19.63 -5.70
C VAL A 93 2.64 19.95 -5.64
N PHE A 94 1.81 18.91 -5.68
CA PHE A 94 0.36 19.03 -5.73
C PHE A 94 -0.30 18.78 -4.37
N GLY A 95 -1.23 19.65 -3.97
CA GLY A 95 -1.88 19.56 -2.67
C GLY A 95 -2.78 18.33 -2.51
N ASP A 96 -3.38 17.83 -3.59
CA ASP A 96 -4.14 16.57 -3.60
C ASP A 96 -3.26 15.32 -3.61
N VAL A 97 -1.93 15.47 -3.70
CA VAL A 97 -0.95 14.39 -3.50
C VAL A 97 -0.35 14.47 -2.10
N VAL A 98 0.31 15.59 -1.77
CA VAL A 98 1.08 15.74 -0.51
C VAL A 98 0.19 15.88 0.72
N ALA A 99 -0.99 16.49 0.57
CA ALA A 99 -1.93 16.74 1.66
C ALA A 99 -3.37 16.45 1.20
N ASN A 100 -3.57 15.26 0.62
CA ASN A 100 -4.86 14.86 0.07
C ASN A 100 -5.96 15.03 1.15
N PRO A 101 -7.03 15.80 0.89
CA PRO A 101 -8.02 16.12 1.91
C PRO A 101 -8.78 14.89 2.42
N PHE A 102 -8.96 13.88 1.57
CA PHE A 102 -9.67 12.66 1.93
C PHE A 102 -8.79 11.75 2.79
N ALA A 103 -7.53 11.55 2.39
CA ALA A 103 -6.56 10.81 3.20
C ALA A 103 -6.30 11.50 4.53
N THR A 104 -6.20 12.83 4.54
CA THR A 104 -6.03 13.64 5.76
C THR A 104 -7.20 13.46 6.71
N ALA A 105 -8.45 13.52 6.22
CA ALA A 105 -9.63 13.31 7.05
C ALA A 105 -9.65 11.91 7.68
N ILE A 106 -9.20 10.89 6.95
CA ILE A 106 -9.07 9.52 7.49
C ILE A 106 -7.96 9.48 8.54
N ALA A 107 -6.77 10.01 8.23
CA ALA A 107 -5.63 10.03 9.13
C ALA A 107 -5.92 10.79 10.44
N GLU A 108 -6.68 11.90 10.39
CA GLU A 108 -7.10 12.63 11.58
C GLU A 108 -7.98 11.79 12.52
N ASN A 109 -8.80 10.90 11.96
CA ASN A 109 -9.69 10.02 12.72
C ASN A 109 -9.00 8.73 13.21
N VAL A 110 -7.83 8.39 12.65
CA VAL A 110 -7.03 7.23 13.08
C VAL A 110 -5.93 7.64 14.07
N LEU A 111 -5.16 8.68 13.73
CA LEU A 111 -3.95 9.11 14.45
C LEU A 111 -4.20 10.30 15.40
N GLY A 112 -5.39 10.89 15.33
CA GLY A 112 -5.74 12.11 16.05
C GLY A 112 -5.62 13.38 15.21
N PRO A 113 -6.09 14.53 15.72
CA PRO A 113 -6.54 15.68 14.91
C PRO A 113 -5.45 16.48 14.19
N LYS A 114 -4.17 16.10 14.30
CA LYS A 114 -3.03 16.84 13.72
C LYS A 114 -1.95 15.87 13.23
N PRO A 115 -2.26 14.97 12.28
CA PRO A 115 -1.22 14.13 11.69
C PRO A 115 -0.21 15.02 10.95
N VAL A 116 1.04 14.56 10.89
CA VAL A 116 2.12 15.27 10.21
C VAL A 116 2.73 14.34 9.18
N LEU A 117 2.88 14.82 7.95
CA LEU A 117 3.67 14.11 6.94
C LEU A 117 5.15 14.11 7.38
N ARG A 118 5.67 12.93 7.71
CA ARG A 118 7.06 12.76 8.18
C ARG A 118 8.01 12.23 7.12
N PHE A 119 7.47 11.60 6.09
CA PHE A 119 8.22 10.97 5.03
C PHE A 119 7.47 11.20 3.72
N TYR A 120 8.18 11.65 2.68
CA TYR A 120 7.64 11.90 1.35
C TYR A 120 8.67 11.40 0.34
N SER A 121 8.47 10.15 -0.07
CA SER A 121 9.35 9.35 -0.91
C SER A 121 8.47 8.59 -1.93
N ALA A 122 9.10 7.80 -2.80
CA ALA A 122 8.42 6.88 -3.68
C ALA A 122 9.29 5.69 -4.05
N ASN A 123 8.62 4.64 -4.51
CA ASN A 123 9.22 3.42 -5.01
C ASN A 123 8.91 3.27 -6.50
N THR A 124 9.92 2.89 -7.28
CA THR A 124 9.76 2.60 -8.71
C THR A 124 10.15 1.16 -8.99
N ALA A 125 9.14 0.36 -9.36
CA ALA A 125 9.33 -1.03 -9.72
C ALA A 125 9.78 -1.17 -11.18
N PHE A 126 11.02 -1.64 -11.38
CA PHE A 126 11.48 -2.06 -12.70
C PHE A 126 11.11 -3.53 -12.94
N LYS A 127 10.98 -3.90 -14.21
CA LYS A 127 10.85 -5.30 -14.60
C LYS A 127 12.06 -6.09 -14.10
N ALA A 128 11.81 -7.02 -13.20
CA ALA A 128 12.83 -7.86 -12.58
C ALA A 128 12.29 -9.28 -12.34
N GLY A 129 13.20 -10.21 -12.00
CA GLY A 129 12.83 -11.60 -11.68
C GLY A 129 12.80 -11.90 -10.18
N GLY A 130 13.30 -11.00 -9.35
CA GLY A 130 13.28 -11.15 -7.89
C GLY A 130 12.02 -10.54 -7.27
N ARG A 131 11.66 -11.04 -6.10
CA ARG A 131 10.53 -10.58 -5.28
C ARG A 131 11.08 -10.03 -3.96
N GLN A 132 10.49 -8.95 -3.45
CA GLN A 132 10.77 -8.52 -2.08
C GLN A 132 10.27 -9.60 -1.09
N PRO A 133 10.98 -9.80 0.04
CA PRO A 133 10.47 -10.63 1.11
C PRO A 133 9.20 -10.01 1.72
N VAL A 134 8.39 -10.82 2.40
CA VAL A 134 7.28 -10.29 3.21
C VAL A 134 7.89 -9.47 4.34
N HIS A 135 7.46 -8.21 4.47
CA HIS A 135 8.00 -7.27 5.44
C HIS A 135 6.93 -6.32 5.96
N ILE A 136 7.33 -5.51 6.95
CA ILE A 136 6.62 -4.29 7.36
C ILE A 136 7.58 -3.13 7.15
N ASP A 137 7.04 -1.97 6.77
CA ASP A 137 7.87 -0.80 6.46
C ASP A 137 8.59 -0.26 7.71
N LEU A 138 7.99 -0.44 8.89
CA LEU A 138 8.55 0.09 10.13
C LEU A 138 8.38 -0.88 11.30
N ASP A 139 9.51 -1.48 11.71
CA ASP A 139 9.63 -2.22 12.96
C ASP A 139 10.12 -1.27 14.07
N CYS A 140 9.20 -0.78 14.90
CA CYS A 140 9.52 0.12 16.01
C CYS A 140 8.83 -0.30 17.31
N PRO A 141 9.40 0.01 18.50
CA PRO A 141 8.90 -0.46 19.79
C PRO A 141 7.70 0.38 20.24
N PHE A 142 6.67 0.43 19.42
CA PHE A 142 5.40 1.08 19.69
C PHE A 142 4.33 0.03 20.04
N PRO A 143 3.36 0.34 20.92
CA PRO A 143 2.24 -0.56 21.19
C PRO A 143 1.51 -0.96 19.90
N GLY A 144 1.48 -2.27 19.61
CA GLY A 144 0.90 -2.81 18.36
C GLY A 144 -0.63 -2.73 18.31
N GLU A 145 -1.28 -2.39 19.41
CA GLU A 145 -2.74 -2.32 19.52
C GLU A 145 -3.34 -1.06 18.87
N MET A 146 -2.50 -0.06 18.56
CA MET A 146 -2.94 1.22 17.99
C MET A 146 -2.02 1.64 16.85
N ALA A 147 -2.62 2.12 15.75
CA ALA A 147 -1.87 2.74 14.68
C ALA A 147 -1.15 4.01 15.17
N PHE A 148 0.14 4.11 14.90
CA PHE A 148 0.95 5.29 15.20
C PHE A 148 1.37 6.07 13.95
N GLY A 149 1.20 5.46 12.78
CA GLY A 149 1.46 6.01 11.47
C GLY A 149 0.55 5.37 10.43
N LEU A 150 0.43 6.03 9.29
CA LEU A 150 -0.26 5.51 8.12
C LEU A 150 0.60 5.78 6.89
N CYS A 151 0.71 4.75 6.08
CA CYS A 151 1.24 4.75 4.73
C CYS A 151 0.16 5.29 3.78
N VAL A 152 0.48 6.27 2.95
CA VAL A 152 -0.49 6.89 2.01
C VAL A 152 0.09 6.85 0.61
N ASN A 153 -0.28 5.79 -0.10
CA ASN A 153 0.21 5.54 -1.44
C ASN A 153 -0.63 6.19 -2.52
N VAL A 154 0.05 6.88 -3.43
CA VAL A 154 -0.52 7.47 -4.64
C VAL A 154 0.09 6.78 -5.85
N CYS A 155 -0.66 5.85 -6.44
CA CYS A 155 -0.27 5.19 -7.67
C CYS A 155 -0.33 6.20 -8.84
N LEU A 156 0.80 6.37 -9.54
CA LEU A 156 0.92 7.36 -10.62
C LEU A 156 0.30 6.89 -11.96
N GLY A 157 0.03 5.59 -12.09
CA GLY A 157 -0.64 4.99 -13.23
C GLY A 157 -1.49 3.80 -12.79
N ASP A 158 -2.03 3.08 -13.78
CA ASP A 158 -2.74 1.82 -13.51
C ASP A 158 -1.76 0.81 -12.91
N VAL A 159 -2.18 0.14 -11.83
CA VAL A 159 -1.37 -0.87 -11.15
C VAL A 159 -2.12 -2.18 -11.14
N GLY A 160 -1.46 -3.24 -11.59
CA GLY A 160 -2.02 -4.57 -11.76
C GLY A 160 -0.95 -5.66 -11.71
N VAL A 161 -1.38 -6.92 -11.69
CA VAL A 161 -0.50 -8.09 -11.59
C VAL A 161 0.63 -8.04 -12.63
N GLU A 162 0.33 -7.53 -13.81
CA GLU A 162 1.22 -7.45 -14.96
C GLU A 162 2.36 -6.44 -14.83
N ASN A 163 2.25 -5.42 -13.97
CA ASN A 163 3.25 -4.37 -13.83
C ASN A 163 3.86 -4.28 -12.42
N GLY A 164 3.72 -5.36 -11.65
CA GLY A 164 4.30 -5.50 -10.34
C GLY A 164 3.40 -4.80 -9.34
N ALA A 165 2.36 -5.49 -8.91
CA ALA A 165 1.40 -5.07 -7.89
C ALA A 165 1.65 -5.76 -6.51
N THR A 166 1.59 -5.00 -5.39
CA THR A 166 2.07 -5.26 -4.03
C THR A 166 1.08 -6.26 -3.54
N GLU A 167 1.65 -7.27 -2.95
CA GLU A 167 0.88 -8.24 -2.26
C GLU A 167 0.67 -7.72 -0.84
N VAL A 168 -0.55 -7.28 -0.53
CA VAL A 168 -0.89 -6.84 0.81
C VAL A 168 -1.63 -7.95 1.54
N TRP A 169 -1.12 -8.34 2.70
CA TRP A 169 -1.73 -9.37 3.53
C TRP A 169 -2.73 -8.70 4.47
N LEU A 170 -4.00 -8.66 4.05
CA LEU A 170 -5.05 -7.98 4.79
C LEU A 170 -5.17 -8.49 6.23
N GLY A 171 -5.35 -7.55 7.17
CA GLY A 171 -5.45 -7.82 8.61
C GLY A 171 -4.11 -8.14 9.27
N SER A 172 -2.97 -8.05 8.57
CA SER A 172 -1.67 -8.43 9.13
C SER A 172 -1.22 -7.49 10.25
N HIS A 173 -1.59 -6.21 10.13
CA HIS A 173 -1.37 -5.17 11.14
C HIS A 173 -1.90 -5.49 12.54
N LEU A 174 -2.86 -6.41 12.69
CA LEU A 174 -3.41 -6.82 14.00
C LEU A 174 -2.52 -7.81 14.77
N GLY A 175 -1.61 -8.49 14.05
CA GLY A 175 -0.76 -9.56 14.60
C GLY A 175 0.73 -9.37 14.37
N THR A 176 1.12 -8.33 13.62
CA THR A 176 2.52 -7.99 13.35
C THR A 176 2.90 -6.68 14.00
N GLY A 177 4.05 -6.63 14.67
CA GLY A 177 4.58 -5.43 15.31
C GLY A 177 6.02 -5.64 15.77
N TRP A 178 6.43 -4.90 16.80
CA TRP A 178 7.79 -4.99 17.34
C TRP A 178 8.23 -6.43 17.63
N GLY A 179 9.28 -6.88 16.95
CA GLY A 179 9.81 -8.23 17.11
C GLY A 179 9.13 -9.31 16.28
N SER A 180 8.24 -8.94 15.35
CA SER A 180 7.75 -9.81 14.28
C SER A 180 8.74 -9.95 13.12
N VAL A 181 9.77 -9.09 13.07
CA VAL A 181 10.85 -9.15 12.08
C VAL A 181 11.92 -10.15 12.54
N GLY A 182 12.48 -10.89 11.59
CA GLY A 182 13.56 -11.85 11.82
C GLY A 182 14.80 -11.20 12.44
N ARG A 183 15.69 -12.02 13.01
CA ARG A 183 16.99 -11.57 13.53
C ARG A 183 18.12 -12.01 12.59
N GLY A 184 19.12 -11.15 12.37
CA GLY A 184 20.31 -11.50 11.59
C GLY A 184 20.25 -11.03 10.13
N GLU A 185 20.64 -11.87 9.16
CA GLU A 185 20.68 -11.52 7.72
C GLU A 185 19.29 -11.21 7.13
N HIS A 186 18.21 -11.53 7.85
CA HIS A 186 16.82 -11.27 7.50
C HIS A 186 16.17 -10.19 8.39
N ALA A 187 16.95 -9.25 8.94
CA ALA A 187 16.49 -8.22 9.88
C ALA A 187 15.48 -7.20 9.33
N GLU A 188 15.05 -7.36 8.07
CA GLU A 188 14.03 -6.53 7.42
C GLU A 188 12.82 -7.37 6.93
N ALA A 189 12.85 -8.70 7.10
CA ALA A 189 11.76 -9.60 6.70
C ALA A 189 10.99 -10.12 7.92
N ILE A 190 9.68 -10.38 7.77
CA ILE A 190 8.88 -11.02 8.81
C ILE A 190 9.42 -12.43 9.11
N ASP A 191 9.39 -12.81 10.38
CA ASP A 191 9.74 -14.15 10.84
C ASP A 191 9.00 -15.22 10.03
N GLU A 192 9.75 -16.18 9.48
CA GLU A 192 9.21 -17.20 8.57
C GLU A 192 8.12 -18.05 9.23
N GLY A 193 8.19 -18.25 10.55
CA GLY A 193 7.16 -18.95 11.31
C GLY A 193 5.82 -18.20 11.28
N LEU A 194 5.85 -16.86 11.43
CA LEU A 194 4.65 -16.03 11.34
C LEU A 194 4.07 -16.02 9.92
N VAL A 195 4.93 -16.00 8.89
CA VAL A 195 4.49 -16.09 7.49
C VAL A 195 3.78 -17.43 7.26
N GLU A 196 4.37 -18.54 7.73
CA GLU A 196 3.82 -19.87 7.51
C GLU A 196 2.53 -20.12 8.31
N GLU A 197 2.44 -19.65 9.56
CA GLU A 197 1.17 -19.72 10.31
C GLU A 197 0.04 -19.01 9.55
N ARG A 198 0.33 -17.81 9.01
CA ARG A 198 -0.69 -17.03 8.31
C ARG A 198 -1.13 -17.64 6.98
N ARG A 199 -0.26 -18.41 6.30
CA ARG A 199 -0.66 -19.19 5.12
C ARG A 199 -1.71 -20.27 5.45
N LYS A 200 -1.70 -20.80 6.67
CA LYS A 200 -2.69 -21.80 7.10
C LYS A 200 -4.09 -21.19 7.26
N ASP A 201 -4.18 -19.94 7.71
CA ASP A 201 -5.46 -19.24 7.87
C ASP A 201 -6.17 -19.04 6.52
N VAL A 202 -5.39 -18.75 5.46
CA VAL A 202 -5.90 -18.67 4.09
C VAL A 202 -6.41 -20.04 3.62
N ALA A 203 -5.61 -21.10 3.82
CA ALA A 203 -5.98 -22.46 3.41
C ALA A 203 -7.19 -23.04 4.18
N CYS A 204 -7.40 -22.62 5.44
CA CYS A 204 -8.52 -23.06 6.27
C CYS A 204 -9.85 -22.39 5.87
N GLY A 205 -9.80 -21.12 5.44
CA GLY A 205 -10.96 -20.40 4.93
C GLY A 205 -11.56 -21.03 3.66
N ASP A 206 -10.71 -21.61 2.81
CA ASP A 206 -11.13 -22.34 1.61
C ASP A 206 -11.70 -23.74 1.93
N ALA A 207 -11.19 -24.38 2.99
CA ALA A 207 -11.61 -25.73 3.39
C ALA A 207 -12.99 -25.78 4.09
N GLU A 208 -13.46 -24.68 4.70
CA GLU A 208 -14.81 -24.60 5.28
C GLU A 208 -15.92 -24.39 4.23
N PHE A 209 -15.56 -24.15 2.96
CA PHE A 209 -16.49 -23.94 1.85
C PHE A 209 -16.54 -25.10 0.84
N ASP A 210 -15.88 -26.24 1.12
CA ASP A 210 -15.87 -27.40 0.22
C ASP A 210 -17.15 -28.24 0.35
N GLY A 211 -18.22 -27.64 -0.13
CA GLY A 211 -19.55 -28.21 -0.18
C GLY A 211 -20.35 -27.67 -1.35
N CYS A 212 -19.74 -27.44 -2.52
CA CYS A 212 -20.41 -27.45 -3.84
C CYS A 212 -19.42 -27.25 -5.00
N ALA A 213 -19.28 -28.31 -5.79
CA ALA A 213 -18.94 -28.36 -7.22
C ALA A 213 -17.51 -27.96 -7.67
N GLU A 214 -16.79 -28.98 -8.14
CA GLU A 214 -15.62 -28.89 -9.01
C GLU A 214 -15.89 -27.98 -10.22
N GLY A 215 -15.05 -26.97 -10.37
CA GLY A 215 -14.93 -26.14 -11.56
C GLY A 215 -13.60 -25.41 -11.50
N ASP A 216 -12.75 -25.69 -12.48
CA ASP A 216 -11.45 -25.05 -12.71
C ASP A 216 -11.62 -23.52 -12.75
N VAL A 217 -11.22 -22.81 -11.69
CA VAL A 217 -11.19 -21.34 -11.65
C VAL A 217 -9.74 -20.91 -11.57
N GLY A 218 -9.25 -20.35 -12.67
CA GLY A 218 -7.94 -19.71 -12.74
C GLY A 218 -7.80 -18.64 -11.66
N ASP A 219 -6.60 -18.62 -11.08
CA ASP A 219 -6.09 -17.65 -10.10
C ASP A 219 -6.17 -16.21 -10.64
N ASP A 220 -7.36 -15.61 -10.52
CA ASP A 220 -7.67 -14.19 -10.76
C ASP A 220 -7.78 -13.43 -9.43
N SER A 221 -6.84 -13.67 -8.52
CA SER A 221 -6.68 -12.86 -7.31
C SER A 221 -6.07 -11.50 -7.70
N LEU A 222 -6.81 -10.43 -7.47
CA LEU A 222 -6.39 -9.04 -7.67
C LEU A 222 -5.18 -8.73 -6.76
N ARG A 223 -4.05 -8.33 -7.34
CA ARG A 223 -2.80 -7.95 -6.64
C ARG A 223 -2.57 -6.46 -6.91
N ALA A 224 -2.23 -5.63 -5.91
CA ALA A 224 -2.23 -4.13 -5.99
C ALA A 224 -0.93 -3.50 -5.38
N VAL A 225 -0.01 -2.86 -6.16
CA VAL A 225 1.28 -2.23 -5.62
C VAL A 225 0.96 -0.83 -5.16
N VAL A 226 1.30 -0.51 -3.91
CA VAL A 226 2.47 0.32 -3.53
C VAL A 226 2.62 0.28 -1.99
N GLU A 227 3.87 0.12 -1.54
CA GLU A 227 4.42 0.24 -0.17
C GLU A 227 4.97 1.67 0.05
N GLU A 228 4.88 2.14 1.32
CA GLU A 228 5.21 3.45 1.96
C GLU A 228 4.07 4.31 2.53
#